data_AF-A0A3C0GAC2-F1
#
_entry.id   AF-A0A3C0GAC2-F1
#
_cell.length_a   1.000
_cell.length_b   1.000
_cell.length_c   1.000
_cell.angle_alpha   90.00
_cell.angle_beta   90.00
_cell.angle_gamma   90.00
#
_symmetry.space_group_name_H-M   'P 1'
#
loop_
_entity.id
_entity.type
_entity.pdbx_description
1 polymer ?
#
loop_
_entity_poly.entity_id
_entity_poly.type
_entity_poly.pdbx_seq_one_letter_code
_entity_poly.pdbx_strand_id
1 'polypeptide(L)'
;AIGHAFHITSDEVLTWNMIYKILADALGKEAKVVHIASDFICKVEPSFTGTLLADKAESVLFDNTKIKTFVPGFKATIPFSEGIKRTVKW
;
A
#
# COMPACT_ATOMS: atom_id res chain seq x y z
N ALA A 1 15.52 17.72 14.50
CA ALA A 1 14.42 17.25 13.63
C ALA A 1 14.10 18.22 12.50
N ILE A 2 14.19 19.54 12.72
CA ILE A 2 13.94 20.55 11.68
C ILE A 2 14.89 20.35 10.49
N GLY A 3 14.36 20.38 9.26
CA GLY A 3 15.12 20.25 8.02
C GLY A 3 15.32 18.82 7.48
N HIS A 4 14.78 17.79 8.14
CA HIS A 4 14.88 16.40 7.68
C HIS A 4 13.57 15.90 7.07
N ALA A 5 13.66 15.22 5.92
CA ALA A 5 12.58 14.38 5.40
C ALA A 5 12.63 12.99 6.05
N PHE A 6 11.46 12.43 6.39
CA PHE A 6 11.30 11.09 6.97
C PHE A 6 10.19 10.33 6.24
N HIS A 7 10.38 9.02 6.08
CA HIS A 7 9.26 8.12 5.88
C HIS A 7 8.56 7.92 7.23
N ILE A 8 7.23 7.99 7.22
CA ILE A 8 6.38 7.64 8.36
C ILE A 8 5.43 6.54 7.87
N THR A 9 5.93 5.32 7.81
CA THR A 9 5.19 4.17 7.29
C THR A 9 5.32 2.98 8.25
N SER A 10 4.54 1.93 8.03
CA SER A 10 4.80 0.64 8.67
C SER A 10 6.01 -0.06 8.02
N ASP A 11 6.48 -1.12 8.67
CA ASP A 11 7.49 -2.02 8.12
C ASP A 11 6.86 -3.16 7.30
N GLU A 12 5.54 -3.11 7.07
CA GLU A 12 4.84 -4.15 6.31
C GLU A 12 5.15 -4.00 4.81
N VAL A 13 5.51 -5.13 4.19
CA VAL A 13 5.69 -5.22 2.74
C VAL A 13 4.48 -5.95 2.17
N LEU A 14 3.63 -5.23 1.44
CA LEU A 14 2.38 -5.74 0.91
C LEU A 14 2.34 -5.63 -0.61
N THR A 15 2.00 -6.73 -1.28
CA THR A 15 1.69 -6.71 -2.71
C THR A 15 0.24 -6.26 -2.94
N TRP A 16 -0.07 -5.79 -4.16
CA TRP A 16 -1.46 -5.49 -4.55
C TRP A 16 -2.42 -6.66 -4.29
N ASN A 17 -2.00 -7.90 -4.60
CA ASN A 17 -2.81 -9.09 -4.33
C ASN A 17 -3.09 -9.28 -2.83
N MET A 18 -2.11 -9.02 -1.96
CA MET A 18 -2.30 -9.11 -0.50
C MET A 18 -3.27 -8.04 0.00
N ILE A 19 -3.10 -6.80 -0.45
CA ILE A 19 -3.99 -5.67 -0.09
C ILE A 19 -5.44 -6.02 -0.42
N TYR A 20 -5.72 -6.48 -1.65
CA TYR A 20 -7.08 -6.83 -2.07
C TYR A 20 -7.64 -8.05 -1.36
N LYS A 21 -6.82 -9.07 -1.06
CA LYS A 21 -7.26 -10.23 -0.26
C LYS A 21 -7.65 -9.82 1.15
N ILE A 22 -6.80 -9.05 1.82
CA ILE A 22 -7.04 -8.57 3.19
C ILE A 22 -8.30 -7.68 3.24
N LEU A 23 -8.53 -6.84 2.23
CA LEU A 23 -9.75 -6.05 2.11
C LEU A 23 -11.00 -6.94 1.92
N ALA A 24 -10.93 -7.94 1.04
CA ALA A 24 -12.04 -8.86 0.82
C ALA A 24 -12.38 -9.63 2.10
N ASP A 25 -11.37 -10.11 2.82
CA ASP A 25 -11.52 -10.77 4.13
C ASP A 25 -12.21 -9.84 5.14
N ALA A 26 -11.84 -8.55 5.18
CA ALA A 26 -12.46 -7.56 6.04
C ALA A 26 -13.95 -7.31 5.71
N LEU A 27 -14.34 -7.51 4.46
CA LEU A 27 -15.73 -7.44 3.98
C LEU A 27 -16.49 -8.78 4.13
N GLY A 28 -15.83 -9.85 4.60
CA GLY A 28 -16.41 -11.20 4.65
C GLY A 28 -16.67 -11.78 3.26
N LYS A 29 -15.81 -11.46 2.28
CA LYS A 29 -15.91 -11.89 0.88
C LYS A 29 -14.62 -12.57 0.43
N GLU A 30 -14.72 -13.39 -0.61
CA GLU A 30 -13.56 -13.95 -1.31
C GLU A 30 -13.09 -12.99 -2.41
N ALA A 31 -11.79 -12.75 -2.49
CA ALA A 31 -11.19 -11.92 -3.53
C ALA A 31 -11.14 -12.65 -4.88
N LYS A 32 -11.92 -12.20 -5.86
CA LYS A 32 -11.88 -12.69 -7.26
C LYS A 32 -10.92 -11.82 -8.08
N VAL A 33 -9.63 -12.15 -8.03
CA VAL A 33 -8.57 -11.35 -8.67
C VAL A 33 -8.38 -11.76 -10.13
N VAL A 34 -8.36 -10.78 -11.03
CA VAL A 34 -8.00 -10.93 -12.44
C VAL A 34 -6.78 -10.06 -12.73
N HIS A 35 -5.76 -10.64 -13.34
CA HIS A 35 -4.54 -9.93 -13.72
C HIS A 35 -4.60 -9.53 -15.19
N ILE A 36 -4.42 -8.23 -15.45
CA ILE A 36 -4.38 -7.67 -16.81
C ILE A 36 -3.14 -6.79 -16.89
N ALA A 37 -2.44 -6.85 -18.03
CA ALA A 37 -1.26 -6.03 -18.24
C ALA A 37 -1.61 -4.54 -18.25
N SER A 38 -0.81 -3.73 -17.55
CA SER A 38 -1.02 -2.28 -17.45
C SER A 38 -1.02 -1.59 -18.82
N ASP A 39 -0.18 -2.04 -19.76
CA ASP A 39 -0.11 -1.47 -21.11
C ASP A 39 -1.42 -1.69 -21.89
N PHE A 40 -2.07 -2.85 -21.70
CA PHE A 40 -3.37 -3.13 -22.26
C PHE A 40 -4.44 -2.24 -21.62
N ILE A 41 -4.48 -2.14 -20.29
CA ILE A 41 -5.44 -1.28 -19.60
C ILE A 41 -5.31 0.16 -20.09
N CYS A 42 -4.09 0.68 -20.23
CA CYS A 42 -3.86 2.06 -20.66
C CYS A 42 -4.20 2.30 -22.14
N LYS A 43 -4.20 1.27 -22.99
CA LYS A 43 -4.72 1.38 -24.37
C LYS A 43 -6.24 1.54 -24.39
N VAL A 44 -6.95 0.88 -23.47
CA VAL A 44 -8.42 0.89 -23.39
C VAL A 44 -8.94 2.09 -22.59
N GLU A 45 -8.25 2.45 -21.50
CA GLU A 45 -8.57 3.57 -20.62
C GLU A 45 -7.30 4.42 -20.39
N PRO A 46 -7.01 5.36 -21.31
CA PRO A 46 -5.78 6.16 -21.28
C PRO A 46 -5.61 7.01 -20.02
N SER A 47 -6.68 7.34 -19.30
CA SER A 47 -6.57 8.11 -18.04
C SER A 47 -5.76 7.37 -16.97
N PHE A 48 -5.62 6.04 -17.07
CA PHE A 48 -4.80 5.26 -16.15
C PHE A 48 -3.30 5.27 -16.46
N THR A 49 -2.86 5.85 -17.58
CA THR A 49 -1.44 5.82 -18.01
C THR A 49 -0.48 6.30 -16.92
N GLY A 50 -0.72 7.48 -16.36
CA GLY A 50 0.17 8.04 -15.33
C GLY A 50 0.18 7.23 -14.03
N THR A 51 -0.95 6.62 -13.66
CA THR A 51 -1.03 5.85 -12.42
C THR A 51 -0.47 4.43 -12.57
N LEU A 52 -0.76 3.72 -13.66
CA LEU A 52 -0.36 2.32 -13.82
C LEU A 52 1.04 2.13 -14.43
N LEU A 53 1.44 3.00 -15.35
CA LEU A 53 2.74 2.89 -16.03
C LEU A 53 3.84 3.78 -15.42
N ALA A 54 3.49 4.65 -14.47
CA ALA A 54 4.48 5.38 -13.67
C ALA A 54 4.32 5.07 -12.17
N ASP A 55 3.36 5.70 -11.50
CA ASP A 55 3.24 5.68 -10.03
C ASP A 55 3.21 4.26 -9.43
N LYS A 56 2.52 3.31 -10.08
CA LYS A 56 2.34 1.93 -9.60
C LYS A 56 3.09 0.89 -10.41
N ALA A 57 3.99 1.33 -11.29
CA ALA A 57 4.77 0.43 -12.15
C ALA A 57 5.80 -0.37 -11.34
N GLU A 58 6.32 0.23 -10.26
CA GLU A 58 7.40 -0.32 -9.45
C GLU A 58 6.94 -0.67 -8.03
N SER A 59 7.66 -1.61 -7.42
CA SER A 59 7.46 -1.93 -6.00
C SER A 59 8.10 -0.86 -5.11
N VAL A 60 7.36 -0.39 -4.11
CA VAL A 60 7.84 0.61 -3.17
C VAL A 60 8.05 -0.01 -1.80
N LEU A 61 9.30 0.05 -1.33
CA LEU A 61 9.70 -0.37 0.02
C LEU A 61 10.26 0.84 0.75
N PHE A 62 9.70 1.13 1.92
CA PHE A 62 10.11 2.28 2.72
C PHE A 62 11.11 1.88 3.79
N ASP A 63 12.28 2.53 3.78
CA ASP A 63 13.25 2.42 4.87
C ASP A 63 12.85 3.36 6.02
N ASN A 64 12.46 2.77 7.14
CA ASN A 64 12.12 3.48 8.38
C ASN A 64 13.32 3.64 9.34
N THR A 65 14.54 3.23 8.95
CA THR A 65 15.73 3.31 9.80
C THR A 65 15.96 4.74 10.28
N LYS A 66 15.83 5.73 9.39
CA LYS A 66 16.06 7.14 9.73
C LYS A 66 15.13 7.65 10.85
N ILE A 67 13.83 7.35 10.77
CA ILE A 67 12.88 7.79 11.81
C ILE A 67 13.11 7.03 13.11
N LYS A 68 13.42 5.72 13.04
CA LYS A 68 13.72 4.89 14.22
C LYS A 68 15.01 5.31 14.93
N THR A 69 16.01 5.83 14.22
CA THR A 69 17.21 6.41 14.84
C THR A 69 16.88 7.70 15.61
N PHE A 70 16.02 8.55 15.06
CA PHE A 70 15.64 9.82 15.71
C PHE A 70 14.61 9.63 16.81
N VAL A 71 13.72 8.66 16.66
CA VAL A 71 12.62 8.34 17.57
C VAL A 71 12.62 6.82 17.79
N PRO A 72 13.43 6.31 18.74
CA PRO A 72 13.55 4.86 18.97
C PRO A 72 12.24 4.14 19.31
N GLY A 73 11.26 4.88 19.87
CA GLY A 73 9.92 4.35 20.14
C GLY A 73 8.97 4.32 18.94
N PHE A 74 9.38 4.82 17.77
CA PHE A 74 8.51 4.84 16.60
C PHE A 74 8.24 3.41 16.10
N LYS A 75 6.94 3.05 16.12
CA LYS A 75 6.45 1.78 15.60
C LYS A 75 5.01 1.96 15.13
N ALA A 76 4.70 1.54 13.90
CA ALA A 76 3.33 1.36 13.47
C ALA A 76 2.75 0.13 14.20
N THR A 77 1.77 0.35 15.07
CA THR A 77 1.20 -0.71 15.94
C THR A 77 -0.07 -1.35 15.37
N ILE A 78 -0.70 -0.72 14.39
CA ILE A 78 -1.89 -1.22 13.72
C ILE A 78 -1.46 -1.79 12.36
N PRO A 79 -1.50 -3.11 12.16
CA PRO A 79 -1.22 -3.71 10.84
C PRO A 79 -2.35 -3.36 9.86
N PHE A 80 -2.05 -3.41 8.55
CA PHE A 80 -3.03 -3.09 7.50
C PHE A 80 -4.33 -3.92 7.65
N SER A 81 -4.22 -5.19 8.03
CA SER A 81 -5.36 -6.11 8.21
C SER A 81 -6.33 -5.71 9.31
N GLU A 82 -5.85 -5.03 10.35
CA GLU A 82 -6.69 -4.47 11.40
C GLU A 82 -7.18 -3.07 11.02
N GLY A 83 -6.31 -2.25 10.44
CA GLY A 83 -6.66 -0.90 9.98
C GLY A 83 -7.84 -0.91 9.00
N ILE A 84 -7.79 -1.78 7.99
CA ILE A 84 -8.84 -1.83 6.97
C ILE A 84 -10.19 -2.32 7.52
N LYS A 85 -10.18 -3.23 8.52
CA LYS A 85 -11.41 -3.66 9.21
C LYS A 85 -12.08 -2.50 9.95
N ARG A 86 -11.30 -1.58 10.52
CA ARG A 86 -11.82 -0.37 11.16
C ARG A 86 -12.39 0.59 10.13
N THR A 87 -11.70 0.78 9.00
CA THR A 87 -12.18 1.62 7.90
C THR A 87 -13.51 1.13 7.34
N VAL A 88 -13.67 -0.18 7.13
CA VAL A 88 -14.91 -0.78 6.61
C VAL A 88 -16.11 -0.60 7.56
N LYS A 89 -15.87 -0.50 8.87
CA LYS A 89 -16.90 -0.35 9.90
C LYS A 89 -17.34 1.10 10.14
N TRP A 90 -16.57 2.07 9.66
CA TRP A 90 -16.83 3.50 9.84
C TRP A 90 -17.93 3.97 8.88
#